data_AF-A0A1L3MTA9-F1
#
_entry.id   AF-A0A1L3MTA9-F1
#
_cell.length_a   1.000
_cell.length_b   1.000
_cell.length_c   1.000
_cell.angle_alpha   90.00
_cell.angle_beta   90.00
_cell.angle_gamma   90.00
#
_symmetry.space_group_name_H-M   'P 1'
#
loop_
_entity.id
_entity.type
_entity.pdbx_description
1 polymer ?
#
loop_
_entity_poly.entity_id
_entity_poly.type
_entity_poly.pdbx_seq_one_letter_code
_entity_poly.pdbx_strand_id
1 'polypeptide(L)'
;MHIKLIAFKEDTYHSVTSIYYLNLSEPKHQQLHMAIFTNENLEILTCYNPTTHTYEEITTMFPKQHLTHLSAQIRSQIVSPKLSTTTRKVNLPSA
;
A
#
# COMPACT_ATOMS: atom_id res chain seq x y z
N MET A 1 -2.03 -13.18 -7.03
CA MET A 1 -2.26 -11.74 -6.78
C MET A 1 -1.00 -10.98 -7.20
N HIS A 2 -1.09 -10.13 -8.23
CA HIS A 2 0.03 -9.28 -8.67
C HIS A 2 -0.18 -7.85 -8.16
N ILE A 3 0.51 -7.51 -7.08
CA ILE A 3 0.47 -6.17 -6.47
C ILE A 3 1.61 -5.33 -7.00
N LYS A 4 1.28 -4.12 -7.47
CA LYS A 4 2.25 -3.09 -7.88
C LYS A 4 2.22 -1.92 -6.90
N LEU A 5 3.34 -1.63 -6.25
CA LEU A 5 3.51 -0.42 -5.44
C LEU A 5 3.49 0.82 -6.34
N ILE A 6 2.67 1.82 -5.98
CA ILE A 6 2.54 3.07 -6.75
C ILE A 6 3.03 4.29 -5.98
N ALA A 7 2.97 4.26 -4.66
CA ALA A 7 3.50 5.31 -3.80
C ALA A 7 3.84 4.74 -2.42
N PHE A 8 4.79 5.36 -1.76
CA PHE A 8 5.09 5.10 -0.35
C PHE A 8 5.32 6.44 0.34
N LYS A 9 4.94 6.50 1.61
CA LYS A 9 5.19 7.63 2.50
C LYS A 9 5.67 7.09 3.83
N GLU A 10 6.84 7.51 4.25
CA GLU A 10 7.41 7.17 5.55
C GLU A 10 7.27 8.36 6.49
N ASP A 11 6.69 8.13 7.66
CA ASP A 11 6.71 9.06 8.78
C ASP A 11 7.76 8.59 9.80
N THR A 12 8.92 9.24 9.75
CA THR A 12 10.05 8.94 10.62
C THR A 12 9.81 9.36 12.08
N TYR A 13 8.83 10.21 12.38
CA TYR A 13 8.52 10.60 13.76
C TYR A 13 7.71 9.53 14.49
N HIS A 14 6.88 8.80 13.76
CA HIS A 14 6.00 7.77 14.34
C HIS A 14 6.40 6.34 13.97
N SER A 15 7.49 6.15 13.20
CA SER A 15 7.90 4.85 12.64
C SER A 15 6.76 4.18 11.85
N VAL A 16 5.90 5.00 11.25
CA VAL A 16 4.74 4.56 10.47
C VAL A 16 5.06 4.69 8.99
N THR A 17 4.94 3.60 8.25
CA THR A 17 5.11 3.57 6.79
C THR A 17 3.78 3.29 6.14
N SER A 18 3.30 4.22 5.31
CA SER A 18 2.10 4.04 4.48
C SER A 18 2.51 3.66 3.06
N ILE A 19 1.95 2.58 2.56
CA ILE A 19 2.25 2.05 1.23
C ILE A 19 0.95 1.97 0.44
N TYR A 20 0.96 2.58 -0.74
CA TYR A 20 -0.16 2.57 -1.68
C TYR A 20 0.19 1.69 -2.87
N TYR A 21 -0.77 0.88 -3.30
CA TYR A 21 -0.55 -0.08 -4.36
C TYR A 21 -1.80 -0.33 -5.19
N LEU A 22 -1.59 -0.86 -6.38
CA LEU A 22 -2.64 -1.32 -7.28
C LEU A 22 -2.51 -2.82 -7.45
N ASN A 23 -3.59 -3.55 -7.15
CA ASN A 23 -3.72 -4.94 -7.55
C ASN A 23 -4.28 -5.00 -8.97
N LEU A 24 -3.40 -4.91 -9.98
CA LEU A 24 -3.78 -4.79 -11.40
C LEU A 24 -4.57 -6.01 -11.92
N SER A 25 -4.49 -7.13 -11.22
CA SER A 25 -5.22 -8.36 -11.57
C SER A 25 -6.69 -8.39 -11.11
N GLU A 26 -7.12 -7.47 -10.24
CA GLU A 26 -8.46 -7.51 -9.64
C GLU A 26 -9.31 -6.28 -10.01
N PRO A 27 -10.65 -6.41 -10.07
CA PRO A 27 -11.56 -5.27 -10.18
C PRO A 27 -11.32 -4.23 -9.08
N LYS A 28 -11.41 -2.93 -9.38
CA LYS A 28 -11.09 -1.81 -8.44
C LYS A 28 -11.68 -1.93 -7.03
N HIS A 29 -12.87 -2.52 -6.91
CA HIS A 29 -13.57 -2.70 -5.63
C HIS A 29 -13.05 -3.89 -4.81
N GLN A 30 -12.35 -4.83 -5.45
CA GLN A 30 -11.66 -5.96 -4.79
C GLN A 30 -10.18 -5.65 -4.54
N GLN A 31 -9.65 -4.60 -5.17
CA GLN A 31 -8.27 -4.20 -4.97
C GLN A 31 -8.05 -3.79 -3.51
N LEU A 32 -6.98 -4.33 -2.94
CA LEU A 32 -6.33 -3.73 -1.79
C LEU A 32 -5.73 -2.37 -2.22
N HIS A 33 -5.91 -1.33 -1.40
CA HIS A 33 -5.55 0.05 -1.73
C HIS A 33 -4.34 0.56 -0.95
N MET A 34 -4.30 0.26 0.34
CA MET A 34 -3.27 0.78 1.25
C MET A 34 -2.88 -0.26 2.29
N ALA A 35 -1.60 -0.25 2.65
CA ALA A 35 -1.02 -0.99 3.75
C ALA A 35 -0.29 -0.01 4.67
N ILE A 36 -0.52 -0.10 5.97
CA ILE A 36 0.20 0.66 6.98
C ILE A 36 1.07 -0.31 7.76
N PHE A 37 2.35 0.03 7.86
CA PHE A 37 3.33 -0.68 8.63
C PHE A 37 3.78 0.16 9.82
N THR A 38 3.88 -0.46 10.98
CA THR A 38 4.45 0.15 12.19
C THR A 38 5.57 -0.75 12.69
N ASN A 39 6.77 -0.19 12.88
CA ASN A 39 7.96 -0.98 13.26
C ASN A 39 8.15 -2.20 12.34
N GLU A 40 8.00 -1.97 11.03
CA GLU A 40 8.03 -2.97 9.96
C GLU A 40 6.90 -4.03 9.95
N ASN A 41 5.98 -4.05 10.92
CA ASN A 41 4.88 -5.00 10.94
C ASN A 41 3.69 -4.43 10.18
N LEU A 42 3.07 -5.24 9.31
CA LEU A 42 1.83 -4.87 8.65
C LEU A 42 0.70 -4.82 9.69
N GLU A 43 0.18 -3.62 9.95
CA GLU A 43 -0.88 -3.41 10.94
C GLU A 43 -2.25 -3.20 10.29
N ILE A 44 -2.30 -2.45 9.19
CA ILE A 44 -3.57 -2.09 8.55
C ILE A 44 -3.50 -2.43 7.07
N LEU A 45 -4.53 -3.10 6.57
CA LEU A 45 -4.85 -3.23 5.16
C LEU A 45 -6.21 -2.59 4.90
N THR A 46 -6.31 -1.82 3.82
CA THR A 46 -7.59 -1.24 3.40
C THR A 46 -8.03 -1.68 2.01
N CYS A 47 -9.34 -1.77 1.83
CA CYS A 47 -9.98 -1.81 0.51
C CYS A 47 -10.96 -0.64 0.36
N TYR A 48 -11.39 -0.39 -0.88
CA TYR A 48 -12.42 0.59 -1.17
C TYR A 48 -13.79 -0.10 -1.25
N ASN A 49 -14.73 0.30 -0.39
CA ASN A 49 -16.10 -0.18 -0.44
C ASN A 49 -16.92 0.71 -1.40
N PRO A 50 -17.40 0.17 -2.53
CA PRO A 50 -18.15 0.95 -3.52
C PRO A 50 -19.57 1.31 -3.07
N THR A 51 -20.12 0.60 -2.07
CA THR A 51 -21.49 0.83 -1.58
C THR A 51 -21.54 2.04 -0.66
N THR A 52 -20.55 2.18 0.21
CA THR A 52 -20.42 3.29 1.16
C THR A 52 -19.52 4.42 0.63
N HIS A 53 -18.81 4.17 -0.46
CA HIS A 53 -17.79 5.05 -1.01
C HIS A 53 -16.65 5.40 -0.02
N THR A 54 -16.37 4.52 0.93
CA THR A 54 -15.32 4.72 1.96
C THR A 54 -14.22 3.66 1.86
N TYR A 55 -13.04 3.96 2.42
CA TYR A 55 -12.02 2.96 2.65
C TYR A 55 -12.28 2.24 3.97
N GLU A 56 -12.19 0.92 3.95
CA GLU A 56 -12.45 0.07 5.10
C GLU A 56 -11.21 -0.72 5.47
N GLU A 57 -10.94 -0.87 6.76
CA GLU A 57 -9.91 -1.76 7.26
C GLU A 57 -10.38 -3.22 7.17
N ILE A 58 -9.56 -4.06 6.54
CA ILE A 58 -9.86 -5.47 6.28
C ILE A 58 -8.76 -6.41 6.77
N THR A 59 -7.81 -5.91 7.56
CA THR A 59 -6.65 -6.68 8.05
C THR A 59 -7.07 -8.01 8.69
N THR A 60 -8.10 -7.96 9.53
CA THR A 60 -8.61 -9.09 10.31
C THR A 60 -9.36 -10.13 9.46
N MET A 61 -9.72 -9.78 8.23
CA MET A 61 -10.38 -10.70 7.30
C MET A 61 -9.41 -11.72 6.67
N PHE A 62 -8.09 -11.49 6.81
CA PHE A 62 -7.08 -12.38 6.24
C PHE A 62 -6.37 -13.21 7.32
N PRO A 63 -6.03 -14.47 7.01
CA PRO A 63 -5.21 -15.27 7.91
C PRO A 63 -3.81 -14.69 8.03
N LYS A 64 -3.18 -14.83 9.21
CA LYS A 64 -1.83 -14.32 9.48
C LYS A 64 -0.80 -14.75 8.44
N GLN A 65 -0.88 -15.98 7.94
CA GLN A 65 0.02 -16.47 6.89
C GLN A 65 -0.09 -15.63 5.61
N HIS A 66 -1.31 -15.25 5.20
CA HIS A 66 -1.51 -14.40 4.03
C HIS A 66 -0.88 -13.02 4.25
N LEU A 67 -1.09 -12.41 5.42
CA LEU A 67 -0.51 -11.12 5.80
C LEU A 67 1.03 -11.14 5.78
N THR A 68 1.64 -12.24 6.25
CA THR A 68 3.11 -12.43 6.18
C THR A 68 3.61 -12.50 4.74
N HIS A 69 2.94 -13.29 3.89
CA HIS A 69 3.31 -13.40 2.47
C HIS A 69 3.17 -12.06 1.74
N LEU A 70 2.09 -11.33 1.98
CA LEU A 70 1.85 -10.01 1.43
C LEU A 70 2.93 -9.02 1.87
N SER A 71 3.27 -9.01 3.16
CA SER A 71 4.33 -8.17 3.71
C SER A 71 5.67 -8.42 3.02
N ALA A 72 6.02 -9.69 2.79
CA ALA A 72 7.25 -10.06 2.08
C ALA A 72 7.24 -9.58 0.62
N GLN A 73 6.11 -9.70 -0.08
CA GLN A 73 5.95 -9.22 -1.46
C GLN A 73 6.04 -7.68 -1.57
N ILE A 74 5.54 -6.95 -0.57
CA ILE A 74 5.65 -5.49 -0.53
C ILE A 74 7.09 -5.08 -0.24
N ARG A 75 7.73 -5.67 0.77
CA ARG A 75 9.12 -5.37 1.15
C ARG A 75 10.10 -5.61 -0.02
N SER A 76 9.92 -6.67 -0.80
CA SER A 76 10.80 -6.94 -1.94
C SER A 76 10.76 -5.85 -3.01
N GLN A 77 9.61 -5.18 -3.18
CA GLN A 77 9.45 -4.05 -4.10
C GLN A 77 10.07 -2.75 -3.57
N ILE A 78 10.14 -2.57 -2.25
CA ILE A 78 10.81 -1.40 -1.63
C ILE A 78 12.33 -1.52 -1.73
N VAL A 79 12.88 -2.70 -1.40
CA VAL A 79 14.33 -2.96 -1.37
C VAL A 79 14.94 -3.07 -2.77
N SER A 80 14.11 -3.36 -3.79
CA SER A 80 14.54 -3.41 -5.20
C SER A 80 13.98 -2.22 -5.99
N PRO A 81 14.53 -1.00 -5.86
CA PRO A 81 14.05 0.18 -6.60
C PRO A 81 14.33 0.13 -8.12
N LYS A 82 14.84 -0.99 -8.64
CA LYS A 82 14.92 -1.21 -10.09
C LYS A 82 13.54 -1.60 -10.61
N LEU A 83 12.69 -0.59 -10.83
CA LEU A 83 11.72 -0.42 -11.92
C LEU A 83 10.55 0.45 -11.45
N SER A 84 10.69 1.78 -11.60
CA SER A 84 9.69 2.72 -12.15
C SER A 84 10.01 4.14 -11.68
N THR A 85 10.94 4.78 -12.38
CA THR A 85 11.08 6.23 -12.40
C THR A 85 9.78 6.86 -12.92
N THR A 86 8.88 7.28 -12.04
CA THR A 86 7.98 8.43 -12.28
C THR A 86 7.59 9.07 -10.96
N THR A 87 8.56 9.63 -10.24
CA THR A 87 8.27 10.73 -9.32
C THR A 87 8.07 11.98 -10.17
N ARG A 88 6.84 12.27 -10.59
CA ARG A 88 6.50 13.63 -11.04
C ARG A 88 6.58 14.52 -9.81
N LYS A 89 7.69 15.24 -9.65
CA LYS A 89 7.74 16.46 -8.83
C LYS A 89 6.62 17.38 -9.32
N VAL A 90 5.58 17.55 -8.51
CA VAL A 90 4.63 18.65 -8.71
C VAL A 90 5.36 19.89 -8.18
N ASN A 91 5.99 20.64 -9.07
CA ASN A 91 6.36 22.02 -8.76
C ASN A 91 5.05 22.84 -8.76
N LEU A 92 4.59 23.24 -7.58
CA LEU A 92 3.64 24.34 -7.51
C LEU A 92 4.39 25.63 -7.90
N PRO A 93 3.86 26.45 -8.81
CA PRO A 93 4.42 27.78 -9.05
C PRO A 93 4.19 28.63 -7.79
N SER A 94 5.27 29.17 -7.24
CA SER A 94 5.21 30.23 -6.24
C SER A 94 4.63 31.48 -6.92
N ALA A 95 3.46 31.91 -6.45
CA ALA A 95 2.92 33.24 -6.72
C ALA A 95 3.45 34.22 -5.67
#